data_AF-E1QSH7-F1
#
_entry.id   AF-E1QSH7-F1
#
_cell.length_a   1.000
_cell.length_b   1.000
_cell.length_c   1.000
_cell.angle_alpha   90.00
_cell.angle_beta   90.00
_cell.angle_gamma   90.00
#
_symmetry.space_group_name_H-M   'P 1'
#
loop_
_entity.id
_entity.type
_entity.pdbx_description
1 polymer ?
#
loop_
_entity_poly.entity_id
_entity_poly.type
_entity_poly.pdbx_seq_one_letter_code
_entity_poly.pdbx_strand_id
1 'polypeptide(L)'
;MITGIDIVHLLILKMILKVIMRAIRDQGAVNGSSLYKLIVDYTGMSVATVYRKIADLMSWGYIIRADKNHYIVTTKGLIALELLCVGGFINDHDLCQDVTFMVGHEWDLDEFGNECINAYFKLLMIKASKDGLDPLHVLPSLGFPKSVLLLIPNDFHNVNRKSILDLLIEELGNEELVMKAQGIIAKALMMLLPTTTLNDGCKAVTVSNRVIALKCKVRGYTLDSRCPFLVKING
;
A
#
# COMPACT_ATOMS: atom_id res chain seq x y z
N MET A 1 7.97 -7.57 -19.82
CA MET A 1 6.64 -8.14 -20.12
C MET A 1 6.29 -9.10 -18.99
N ILE A 2 5.54 -8.62 -18.00
CA ILE A 2 4.98 -9.41 -16.90
C ILE A 2 3.51 -8.96 -16.91
N THR A 3 2.49 -9.81 -16.93
CA THR A 3 2.16 -10.87 -15.96
C THR A 3 1.11 -11.82 -16.53
N GLY A 4 1.15 -13.10 -16.14
CA GLY A 4 0.11 -14.09 -16.44
C GLY A 4 -1.30 -13.78 -15.89
N ILE A 5 -1.49 -12.66 -15.17
CA ILE A 5 -2.80 -12.16 -14.74
C ILE A 5 -3.52 -11.58 -15.96
N ASP A 6 -4.39 -12.40 -16.56
CA ASP A 6 -5.35 -11.96 -17.57
C ASP A 6 -6.64 -11.41 -16.95
N ILE A 7 -7.56 -10.96 -17.82
CA ILE A 7 -8.87 -10.43 -17.43
C ILE A 7 -9.69 -11.38 -16.55
N VAL A 8 -9.52 -12.70 -16.69
CA VAL A 8 -10.25 -13.70 -15.91
C VAL A 8 -9.74 -13.73 -14.48
N HIS A 9 -8.42 -13.65 -14.29
CA HIS A 9 -7.83 -13.55 -12.96
C HIS A 9 -8.33 -12.29 -12.23
N LEU A 10 -8.41 -11.15 -12.94
CA LEU A 10 -8.93 -9.90 -12.39
C LEU A 10 -10.40 -10.02 -11.99
N LEU A 11 -11.22 -10.67 -12.81
CA LEU A 11 -12.63 -10.92 -12.49
C LEU A 11 -12.80 -11.81 -11.27
N ILE A 12 -12.00 -12.88 -11.16
CA ILE A 12 -12.01 -13.76 -9.98
C ILE A 12 -11.66 -12.96 -8.72
N LEU A 13 -10.58 -12.19 -8.76
CA LEU A 13 -10.15 -11.35 -7.65
C LEU A 13 -11.22 -10.32 -7.26
N LYS A 14 -11.82 -9.63 -8.25
CA LYS A 14 -12.94 -8.70 -8.03
C LYS A 14 -14.11 -9.35 -7.32
N MET A 15 -14.50 -10.56 -7.75
CA MET A 15 -15.64 -11.26 -7.16
C MET A 15 -15.34 -11.72 -5.73
N ILE A 16 -14.13 -12.20 -5.45
CA ILE A 16 -13.70 -12.53 -4.08
C ILE A 16 -13.73 -11.27 -3.20
N LEU A 17 -13.17 -10.15 -3.67
CA LEU A 17 -13.17 -8.89 -2.93
C LEU A 17 -14.58 -8.39 -2.66
N LYS A 18 -15.48 -8.41 -3.65
CA LYS A 18 -16.88 -8.00 -3.45
C LYS A 18 -17.60 -8.85 -2.39
N VAL A 19 -17.32 -10.15 -2.34
CA VAL A 19 -17.87 -11.04 -1.31
C VAL A 19 -17.32 -10.65 0.07
N ILE A 20 -16.01 -10.39 0.19
CA ILE A 20 -15.37 -9.96 1.43
C ILE A 20 -15.93 -8.60 1.89
N MET A 21 -16.00 -7.61 0.99
CA MET A 21 -16.50 -6.26 1.28
C MET A 21 -17.95 -6.25 1.75
N ARG A 22 -18.80 -7.12 1.18
CA ARG A 22 -20.17 -7.31 1.69
C ARG A 22 -20.18 -7.88 3.10
N ALA A 23 -19.35 -8.88 3.38
CA ALA A 23 -19.24 -9.46 4.73
C ALA A 23 -18.83 -8.41 5.76
N ILE A 24 -17.89 -7.53 5.41
CA ILE A 24 -17.41 -6.44 6.28
C ILE A 24 -18.52 -5.40 6.53
N ARG A 25 -19.26 -4.99 5.50
CA ARG A 25 -20.30 -3.96 5.61
C ARG A 25 -21.59 -4.45 6.28
N ASP A 26 -21.99 -5.69 6.05
CA ASP A 26 -23.31 -6.17 6.45
C ASP A 26 -23.34 -6.86 7.83
N GLN A 27 -22.21 -6.94 8.56
CA GLN A 27 -22.09 -7.62 9.88
C GLN A 27 -22.81 -8.99 9.95
N GLY A 28 -22.90 -9.70 8.82
CA GLY A 28 -23.80 -10.84 8.65
C GLY A 28 -23.30 -11.81 7.59
N ALA A 29 -23.71 -13.07 7.75
CA ALA A 29 -23.30 -14.18 6.90
C ALA A 29 -23.65 -13.90 5.43
N VAL A 30 -22.61 -13.81 4.58
CA VAL A 30 -22.83 -13.76 3.14
C VAL A 30 -23.38 -15.10 2.71
N ASN A 31 -24.65 -15.12 2.29
CA ASN A 31 -25.27 -16.30 1.70
C ASN A 31 -24.40 -16.78 0.54
N GLY A 32 -23.77 -17.94 0.75
CA GLY A 32 -22.77 -18.55 -0.10
C GLY A 32 -23.33 -19.00 -1.44
N SER A 33 -23.67 -18.05 -2.31
CA SER A 33 -23.66 -18.33 -3.73
C SER A 33 -22.23 -18.72 -4.08
N SER A 34 -22.07 -19.95 -4.57
CA SER A 34 -20.76 -20.50 -4.95
C SER A 34 -20.04 -19.48 -5.82
N LEU A 35 -18.85 -19.04 -5.39
CA LEU A 35 -17.99 -18.11 -6.14
C LEU A 35 -17.86 -18.57 -7.60
N TYR A 36 -17.78 -19.89 -7.82
CA TYR A 36 -17.78 -20.50 -9.15
C TYR A 36 -19.02 -20.20 -9.96
N LYS A 37 -20.21 -20.33 -9.36
CA LYS A 37 -21.47 -20.05 -10.06
C LYS A 37 -21.53 -18.59 -10.48
N LEU A 38 -21.16 -17.68 -9.58
CA LEU A 38 -21.08 -16.25 -9.88
C LEU A 38 -20.10 -15.93 -11.03
N ILE A 39 -18.91 -16.55 -11.03
CA ILE A 39 -17.92 -16.33 -12.09
C ILE A 39 -18.39 -16.94 -13.41
N VAL A 40 -18.94 -18.16 -13.40
CA VAL A 40 -19.43 -18.84 -14.61
C VAL A 40 -20.58 -18.06 -15.23
N ASP A 41 -21.56 -17.65 -14.42
CA ASP A 41 -22.72 -16.88 -14.88
C ASP A 41 -22.29 -15.52 -15.47
N TYR A 42 -21.24 -14.90 -14.92
CA TYR A 42 -20.74 -13.60 -15.38
C TYR A 42 -19.82 -13.69 -16.61
N THR A 43 -19.03 -14.76 -16.74
CA THR A 43 -17.99 -14.88 -17.78
C THR A 43 -18.35 -15.83 -18.93
N GLY A 44 -19.38 -16.67 -18.75
CA GLY A 44 -19.70 -17.75 -19.67
C GLY A 44 -18.65 -18.86 -19.75
N MET A 45 -17.65 -18.85 -18.85
CA MET A 45 -16.55 -19.81 -18.89
C MET A 45 -16.93 -21.16 -18.30
N SER A 46 -16.27 -22.23 -18.77
CA SER A 46 -16.42 -23.53 -18.14
C SER A 46 -15.87 -23.51 -16.71
N VAL A 47 -16.51 -24.28 -15.84
CA VAL A 47 -16.09 -24.48 -14.45
C VAL A 47 -14.61 -24.89 -14.38
N ALA A 48 -14.15 -25.76 -15.29
CA ALA A 48 -12.76 -26.21 -15.36
C ALA A 48 -11.76 -25.06 -15.64
N THR A 49 -12.12 -24.09 -16.47
CA THR A 49 -11.28 -22.91 -16.71
C THR A 49 -11.19 -22.04 -15.46
N VAL A 50 -12.31 -21.83 -14.76
CA VAL A 50 -12.31 -21.10 -13.48
C VAL A 50 -11.42 -21.78 -12.44
N TYR A 51 -11.49 -23.12 -12.32
CA TYR A 51 -10.61 -23.87 -11.42
C TYR A 51 -9.12 -23.69 -11.74
N ARG A 52 -8.75 -23.73 -13.03
CA ARG A 52 -7.35 -23.50 -13.44
C ARG A 52 -6.87 -22.10 -13.06
N LYS A 53 -7.68 -21.07 -13.32
CA LYS A 53 -7.33 -19.68 -12.97
C LYS A 53 -7.24 -19.45 -11.47
N ILE A 54 -8.10 -20.09 -10.67
CA ILE A 54 -7.98 -20.10 -9.22
C ILE A 54 -6.69 -20.79 -8.77
N ALA A 55 -6.34 -21.93 -9.38
CA ALA A 55 -5.09 -22.63 -9.07
C ALA A 55 -3.86 -21.78 -9.42
N ASP A 56 -3.89 -21.05 -10.54
CA ASP A 56 -2.85 -20.09 -10.94
C ASP A 56 -2.70 -19.00 -9.86
N LEU A 57 -3.80 -18.33 -9.46
CA LEU A 57 -3.78 -17.31 -8.40
C LEU A 57 -3.27 -17.84 -7.05
N MET A 58 -3.61 -19.08 -6.69
CA MET A 58 -3.11 -19.74 -5.48
C MET A 58 -1.62 -20.03 -5.58
N SER A 59 -1.15 -20.54 -6.73
CA SER A 59 0.26 -20.84 -6.96
C SER A 59 1.14 -19.59 -6.91
N TRP A 60 0.61 -18.45 -7.37
CA TRP A 60 1.28 -17.15 -7.28
C TRP A 60 1.17 -16.52 -5.89
N GLY A 61 0.37 -17.11 -5.00
CA GLY A 61 0.15 -16.65 -3.63
C GLY A 61 -0.68 -15.37 -3.55
N TYR A 62 -1.52 -15.07 -4.55
CA TYR A 62 -2.43 -13.92 -4.50
C TYR A 62 -3.71 -14.22 -3.73
N ILE A 63 -4.16 -15.48 -3.76
CA ILE A 63 -5.29 -15.94 -2.95
C ILE A 63 -4.89 -17.19 -2.16
N ILE A 64 -5.58 -17.40 -1.04
CA ILE A 64 -5.53 -18.65 -0.28
C ILE A 64 -6.94 -19.21 -0.13
N ARG A 65 -7.03 -20.52 0.04
CA ARG A 65 -8.30 -21.19 0.32
C ARG A 65 -8.51 -21.23 1.83
N ALA A 66 -9.58 -20.60 2.30
CA ALA A 66 -9.95 -20.59 3.72
C ALA A 66 -10.81 -21.82 4.08
N ASP A 67 -11.76 -22.16 3.20
CA ASP A 67 -12.62 -23.33 3.37
C ASP A 67 -13.10 -23.85 1.98
N LYS A 68 -14.01 -24.83 1.95
CA LYS A 68 -14.66 -25.30 0.72
C LYS A 68 -15.33 -24.14 -0.01
N ASN A 69 -14.83 -23.86 -1.22
CA ASN A 69 -15.26 -22.77 -2.10
C ASN A 69 -15.12 -21.35 -1.52
N HIS A 70 -14.38 -21.18 -0.43
CA HIS A 70 -14.11 -19.88 0.19
C HIS A 70 -12.63 -19.52 0.00
N TYR A 71 -12.41 -18.33 -0.57
CA TYR A 71 -11.10 -17.83 -0.90
C TYR A 71 -10.91 -16.46 -0.25
N ILE A 72 -9.68 -16.19 0.17
CA ILE A 72 -9.27 -14.90 0.72
C ILE A 72 -8.19 -14.34 -0.19
N VAL A 73 -8.27 -13.05 -0.51
CA VAL A 73 -7.18 -12.34 -1.17
C VAL A 73 -6.11 -12.05 -0.13
N THR A 74 -4.90 -12.52 -0.37
CA THR A 74 -3.75 -12.28 0.52
C THR A 74 -3.32 -10.81 0.45
N THR A 75 -2.56 -10.34 1.44
CA THR A 75 -1.90 -9.03 1.37
C THR A 75 -1.06 -8.86 0.10
N LYS A 76 -0.37 -9.92 -0.34
CA LYS A 76 0.38 -9.92 -1.61
C LYS A 76 -0.53 -9.67 -2.81
N GLY A 77 -1.69 -10.32 -2.85
CA GLY A 77 -2.70 -10.14 -3.90
C GLY A 77 -3.30 -8.74 -3.91
N LEU A 78 -3.59 -8.19 -2.72
CA LEU A 78 -4.09 -6.83 -2.56
C LEU A 78 -3.09 -5.79 -3.07
N ILE A 79 -1.81 -5.92 -2.70
CA ILE A 79 -0.75 -5.03 -3.19
C ILE A 79 -0.60 -5.13 -4.71
N ALA A 80 -0.62 -6.34 -5.28
CA ALA A 80 -0.52 -6.51 -6.73
C ALA A 80 -1.69 -5.83 -7.47
N LEU A 81 -2.92 -5.98 -6.95
CA LEU A 81 -4.10 -5.31 -7.52
C LEU A 81 -4.01 -3.79 -7.40
N GLU A 82 -3.55 -3.28 -6.25
CA GLU A 82 -3.38 -1.85 -6.02
C GLU A 82 -2.39 -1.25 -7.03
N LEU A 83 -1.27 -1.93 -7.29
CA LEU A 83 -0.30 -1.52 -8.30
C LEU A 83 -0.87 -1.54 -9.72
N LEU A 84 -1.71 -2.52 -10.04
CA LEU A 84 -2.39 -2.57 -11.34
C LEU A 84 -3.42 -1.43 -11.50
N CYS A 85 -4.14 -1.11 -10.42
CA CYS A 85 -5.07 0.02 -10.35
C CYS A 85 -4.34 1.36 -10.51
N VAL A 86 -3.31 1.58 -9.70
CA VAL A 86 -2.51 2.80 -9.70
C VAL A 86 -1.74 2.98 -11.01
N GLY A 87 -1.26 1.89 -11.61
CA GLY A 87 -0.60 1.87 -12.92
C GLY A 87 -1.55 2.07 -14.10
N GLY A 88 -2.87 2.14 -13.88
CA GLY A 88 -3.86 2.32 -14.93
C GLY A 88 -4.10 1.08 -15.80
N PHE A 89 -3.65 -0.09 -15.36
CA PHE A 89 -3.88 -1.36 -16.06
C PHE A 89 -5.29 -1.92 -15.84
N ILE A 90 -5.95 -1.49 -14.76
CA ILE A 90 -7.34 -1.84 -14.43
C ILE A 90 -8.19 -0.58 -14.55
N ASN A 91 -9.18 -0.61 -15.45
CA ASN A 91 -10.15 0.46 -15.63
C ASN A 91 -11.49 0.12 -14.94
N ASP A 92 -11.42 -0.11 -13.63
CA ASP A 92 -12.55 -0.51 -12.79
C ASP A 92 -12.52 0.27 -11.49
N HIS A 93 -13.16 1.44 -11.48
CA HIS A 93 -12.99 2.40 -10.39
C HIS A 93 -13.46 1.85 -9.05
N ASP A 94 -14.61 1.16 -9.02
CA ASP A 94 -15.16 0.54 -7.81
C ASP A 94 -14.20 -0.50 -7.25
N LEU A 95 -13.65 -1.38 -8.10
CA LEU A 95 -12.66 -2.37 -7.67
C LEU A 95 -11.43 -1.68 -7.08
N CYS A 96 -10.92 -0.65 -7.75
CA CYS A 96 -9.73 0.04 -7.27
C CYS A 96 -9.99 0.74 -5.93
N GLN A 97 -11.16 1.36 -5.72
CA GLN A 97 -11.52 1.93 -4.43
C GLN A 97 -11.60 0.87 -3.32
N ASP A 98 -12.21 -0.28 -3.60
CA ASP A 98 -12.32 -1.40 -2.66
C ASP A 98 -10.93 -1.97 -2.33
N VAL A 99 -10.05 -2.10 -3.33
CA VAL A 99 -8.66 -2.57 -3.14
C VAL A 99 -7.87 -1.58 -2.28
N THR A 100 -7.91 -0.28 -2.58
CA THR A 100 -7.21 0.75 -1.80
C THR A 100 -7.69 0.76 -0.35
N PHE A 101 -9.01 0.63 -0.13
CA PHE A 101 -9.58 0.53 1.21
C PHE A 101 -9.06 -0.71 1.96
N MET A 102 -9.09 -1.88 1.33
CA MET A 102 -8.62 -3.13 1.95
C MET A 102 -7.11 -3.09 2.25
N VAL A 103 -6.30 -2.56 1.34
CA VAL A 103 -4.88 -2.34 1.59
C VAL A 103 -4.66 -1.37 2.74
N GLY A 104 -5.44 -0.29 2.77
CA GLY A 104 -5.44 0.67 3.87
C GLY A 104 -5.67 0.00 5.21
N HIS A 105 -6.72 -0.80 5.31
CA HIS A 105 -7.06 -1.52 6.53
C HIS A 105 -5.98 -2.53 6.94
N GLU A 106 -5.51 -3.36 6.00
CA GLU A 106 -4.48 -4.39 6.25
C GLU A 106 -3.14 -3.78 6.69
N TRP A 107 -2.84 -2.55 6.26
CA TRP A 107 -1.59 -1.85 6.60
C TRP A 107 -1.76 -0.86 7.77
N ASP A 108 -2.90 -0.86 8.45
CA ASP A 108 -3.24 0.12 9.49
C ASP A 108 -3.12 1.57 8.98
N LEU A 109 -3.60 1.84 7.78
CA LEU A 109 -3.58 3.17 7.16
C LEU A 109 -4.97 3.81 7.09
N ASP A 110 -5.95 3.30 7.84
CA ASP A 110 -7.34 3.79 7.86
C ASP A 110 -7.45 5.29 8.22
N GLU A 111 -6.48 5.83 8.98
CA GLU A 111 -6.40 7.25 9.31
C GLU A 111 -6.01 8.14 8.12
N PHE A 112 -5.55 7.54 7.02
CA PHE A 112 -5.22 8.20 5.76
C PHE A 112 -6.29 7.89 4.71
N GLY A 113 -6.74 8.91 3.98
CA GLY A 113 -7.69 8.71 2.89
C GLY A 113 -7.09 7.95 1.70
N ASN A 114 -7.95 7.34 0.87
CA ASN A 114 -7.55 6.60 -0.34
C ASN A 114 -6.62 7.40 -1.26
N GLU A 115 -6.77 8.72 -1.34
CA GLU A 115 -5.87 9.57 -2.13
C GLU A 115 -4.42 9.53 -1.65
N CYS A 116 -4.19 9.51 -0.34
CA CYS A 116 -2.86 9.42 0.26
C CYS A 116 -2.24 8.05 0.00
N ILE A 117 -3.04 6.99 0.15
CA ILE A 117 -2.63 5.60 -0.10
C ILE A 117 -2.25 5.43 -1.58
N ASN A 118 -3.11 5.86 -2.50
CA ASN A 118 -2.85 5.85 -3.93
C ASN A 118 -1.57 6.63 -4.28
N ALA A 119 -1.37 7.80 -3.67
CA ALA A 119 -0.16 8.59 -3.88
C ALA A 119 1.10 7.84 -3.41
N TYR A 120 1.04 7.18 -2.26
CA TYR A 120 2.14 6.37 -1.74
C TYR A 120 2.50 5.22 -2.70
N PHE A 121 1.52 4.48 -3.21
CA PHE A 121 1.76 3.43 -4.21
C PHE A 121 2.31 3.96 -5.52
N LYS A 122 1.85 5.14 -5.99
CA LYS A 122 2.44 5.80 -7.16
C LYS A 122 3.91 6.10 -6.97
N LEU A 123 4.31 6.62 -5.80
CA LEU A 123 5.71 6.89 -5.49
C LEU A 123 6.54 5.61 -5.48
N LEU A 124 6.02 4.53 -4.90
CA LEU A 124 6.70 3.22 -4.90
C LEU A 124 6.90 2.69 -6.33
N MET A 125 5.90 2.80 -7.20
CA MET A 125 6.01 2.41 -8.61
C MET A 125 7.04 3.26 -9.36
N ILE A 126 7.02 4.58 -9.18
CA ILE A 126 7.97 5.52 -9.78
C ILE A 126 9.39 5.11 -9.38
N LYS A 127 9.62 4.90 -8.09
CA LYS A 127 10.95 4.59 -7.56
C LYS A 127 11.45 3.22 -8.03
N ALA A 128 10.64 2.18 -7.91
CA ALA A 128 10.99 0.86 -8.41
C ALA A 128 11.34 0.89 -9.91
N SER A 129 10.56 1.63 -10.71
CA SER A 129 10.83 1.77 -12.15
C SER A 129 12.13 2.54 -12.43
N LYS A 130 12.41 3.62 -11.69
CA LYS A 130 13.69 4.35 -11.79
C LYS A 130 14.89 3.47 -11.45
N ASP A 131 14.73 2.57 -10.48
CA ASP A 131 15.77 1.64 -10.06
C ASP A 131 15.88 0.40 -10.97
N GLY A 132 15.09 0.32 -12.06
CA GLY A 132 15.09 -0.80 -12.99
C GLY A 132 14.46 -2.09 -12.44
N LEU A 133 13.70 -1.98 -11.35
CA LEU A 133 12.99 -3.08 -10.70
C LEU A 133 11.59 -3.25 -11.30
N ASP A 134 11.09 -4.49 -11.35
CA ASP A 134 9.67 -4.73 -11.64
C ASP A 134 8.81 -4.46 -10.39
N PRO A 135 7.97 -3.40 -10.38
CA PRO A 135 7.16 -3.06 -9.21
C PRO A 135 6.20 -4.19 -8.82
N LEU A 136 5.66 -4.94 -9.80
CA LEU A 136 4.70 -6.02 -9.55
C LEU A 136 5.35 -7.26 -8.89
N HIS A 137 6.68 -7.38 -8.98
CA HIS A 137 7.41 -8.45 -8.31
C HIS A 137 7.92 -8.01 -6.93
N VAL A 138 8.55 -6.83 -6.85
CA VAL A 138 9.24 -6.38 -5.64
C VAL A 138 8.28 -5.90 -4.56
N LEU A 139 7.31 -5.07 -4.91
CA LEU A 139 6.47 -4.39 -3.91
C LEU A 139 5.54 -5.32 -3.12
N PRO A 140 4.90 -6.35 -3.73
CA PRO A 140 4.11 -7.31 -2.97
C PRO A 140 4.90 -8.13 -1.95
N SER A 141 6.23 -8.20 -2.08
CA SER A 141 7.09 -8.95 -1.16
C SER A 141 7.60 -8.15 0.04
N LEU A 142 7.71 -6.82 -0.11
CA LEU A 142 8.23 -5.96 0.97
C LEU A 142 7.19 -5.73 2.07
N GLY A 143 5.95 -5.43 1.67
CA GLY A 143 4.88 -5.05 2.59
C GLY A 143 5.15 -3.75 3.36
N PHE A 144 4.15 -3.27 4.09
CA PHE A 144 4.30 -2.14 5.00
C PHE A 144 4.81 -2.59 6.38
N PRO A 145 5.67 -1.81 7.07
CA PRO A 145 6.22 -0.50 6.68
C PRO A 145 7.47 -0.58 5.78
N LYS A 146 8.04 -1.76 5.54
CA LYS A 146 9.34 -1.95 4.86
C LYS A 146 9.39 -1.37 3.45
N SER A 147 8.27 -1.33 2.73
CA SER A 147 8.16 -0.72 1.40
C SER A 147 8.67 0.72 1.36
N VAL A 148 8.58 1.47 2.47
CA VAL A 148 9.09 2.85 2.53
C VAL A 148 10.59 2.93 2.25
N LEU A 149 11.36 1.88 2.55
CA LEU A 149 12.80 1.85 2.35
C LEU A 149 13.20 2.00 0.89
N LEU A 150 12.32 1.64 -0.05
CA LEU A 150 12.56 1.91 -1.47
C LEU A 150 12.57 3.40 -1.77
N LEU A 151 11.74 4.18 -1.07
CA LEU A 151 11.63 5.64 -1.28
C LEU A 151 12.80 6.40 -0.66
N ILE A 152 13.49 5.81 0.33
CA ILE A 152 14.54 6.50 1.05
C ILE A 152 15.79 6.62 0.16
N PRO A 153 16.29 7.85 -0.10
CA PRO A 153 17.48 8.03 -0.93
C PRO A 153 18.73 7.39 -0.31
N ASN A 154 19.66 6.90 -1.14
CA ASN A 154 20.92 6.31 -0.66
C ASN A 154 21.75 7.29 0.19
N ASP A 155 21.63 8.59 -0.08
CA ASP A 155 22.28 9.68 0.63
C ASP A 155 21.54 10.11 1.91
N PHE A 156 20.70 9.25 2.48
CA PHE A 156 19.94 9.53 3.70
C PHE A 156 20.80 9.93 4.91
N HIS A 157 22.08 9.55 4.94
CA HIS A 157 23.01 9.99 5.97
C HIS A 157 23.53 11.42 5.75
N ASN A 158 23.42 11.96 4.53
CA ASN A 158 23.81 13.32 4.14
C ASN A 158 22.68 14.36 4.35
N VAL A 159 21.65 14.03 5.13
CA VAL A 159 20.54 14.93 5.54
C VAL A 159 21.01 16.21 6.27
N ASN A 160 22.33 16.40 6.45
CA ASN A 160 22.95 17.62 6.97
C ASN A 160 22.69 18.89 6.13
N ARG A 161 22.25 18.79 4.87
CA ARG A 161 22.01 19.97 4.01
C ARG A 161 20.56 20.20 3.55
N LYS A 162 19.72 19.17 3.48
CA LYS A 162 18.33 19.26 2.98
C LYS A 162 17.37 18.47 3.87
N SER A 163 16.08 18.85 3.88
CA SER A 163 15.07 18.06 4.59
C SER A 163 14.82 16.75 3.84
N ILE A 164 14.34 15.71 4.55
CA ILE A 164 13.96 14.44 3.90
C ILE A 164 12.88 14.65 2.82
N LEU A 165 11.98 15.62 3.05
CA LEU A 165 10.93 15.97 2.11
C LEU A 165 11.53 16.47 0.79
N ASP A 166 12.49 17.41 0.86
CA ASP A 166 13.17 17.94 -0.33
C ASP A 166 13.92 16.83 -1.08
N LEU A 167 14.59 15.94 -0.34
CA LEU A 167 15.30 14.81 -0.95
C LEU A 167 14.34 13.84 -1.66
N LEU A 168 13.17 13.56 -1.08
CA LEU A 168 12.14 12.74 -1.72
C LEU A 168 11.58 13.42 -2.98
N ILE A 169 11.34 14.73 -2.93
CA ILE A 169 10.85 15.49 -4.09
C ILE A 169 11.88 15.47 -5.22
N GLU A 170 13.16 15.68 -4.92
CA GLU A 170 14.25 15.62 -5.88
C GLU A 170 14.41 14.22 -6.48
N GLU A 171 14.40 13.19 -5.65
CA GLU A 171 14.58 11.79 -6.08
C GLU A 171 13.39 11.29 -6.90
N LEU A 172 12.16 11.64 -6.52
CA LEU A 172 10.94 11.10 -7.13
C LEU A 172 10.43 11.99 -8.27
N GLY A 173 10.75 13.29 -8.26
CA GLY A 173 10.38 14.25 -9.31
C GLY A 173 8.88 14.60 -9.32
N ASN A 174 8.17 14.38 -8.21
CA ASN A 174 6.74 14.66 -8.11
C ASN A 174 6.36 15.20 -6.72
N GLU A 175 6.38 16.52 -6.57
CA GLU A 175 6.07 17.21 -5.32
C GLU A 175 4.65 16.91 -4.82
N GLU A 176 3.66 16.94 -5.70
CA GLU A 176 2.25 16.73 -5.32
C GLU A 176 2.05 15.35 -4.67
N LEU A 177 2.59 14.29 -5.29
CA LEU A 177 2.48 12.94 -4.75
C LEU A 177 3.23 12.80 -3.42
N VAL A 178 4.43 13.39 -3.31
CA VAL A 178 5.21 13.37 -2.06
C VAL A 178 4.44 14.07 -0.94
N MET A 179 3.86 15.24 -1.22
CA MET A 179 3.08 15.99 -0.24
C MET A 179 1.83 15.25 0.21
N LYS A 180 1.14 14.55 -0.70
CA LYS A 180 -0.01 13.68 -0.37
C LYS A 180 0.40 12.45 0.45
N ALA A 181 1.52 11.82 0.12
CA ALA A 181 1.97 10.59 0.76
C ALA A 181 2.78 10.80 2.06
N GLN A 182 3.20 12.04 2.37
CA GLN A 182 4.14 12.32 3.46
C GLN A 182 3.74 11.71 4.81
N GLY A 183 2.44 11.69 5.13
CA GLY A 183 1.95 11.16 6.40
C GLY A 183 2.17 9.65 6.53
N ILE A 184 1.94 8.92 5.43
CA ILE A 184 2.17 7.47 5.35
C ILE A 184 3.67 7.17 5.43
N ILE A 185 4.49 7.94 4.71
CA ILE A 185 5.96 7.81 4.75
C ILE A 185 6.47 8.05 6.18
N ALA A 186 5.99 9.12 6.84
CA ALA A 186 6.34 9.44 8.22
C ALA A 186 5.92 8.31 9.18
N LYS A 187 4.69 7.77 9.04
CA LYS A 187 4.23 6.62 9.84
C LYS A 187 5.14 5.41 9.67
N ALA A 188 5.49 5.06 8.43
CA ALA A 188 6.37 3.94 8.14
C ALA A 188 7.75 4.10 8.78
N LEU A 189 8.35 5.29 8.69
CA LEU A 189 9.63 5.60 9.32
C LEU A 189 9.56 5.48 10.84
N MET A 190 8.49 5.96 11.47
CA MET A 190 8.28 5.84 12.91
C MET A 190 8.08 4.40 13.39
N MET A 191 7.63 3.49 12.53
CA MET A 191 7.51 2.07 12.83
C MET A 191 8.84 1.31 12.65
N LEU A 192 9.69 1.78 11.75
CA LEU A 192 10.97 1.13 11.43
C LEU A 192 12.13 1.63 12.28
N LEU A 193 12.11 2.89 12.71
CA LEU A 193 13.23 3.55 13.35
C LEU A 193 12.93 3.88 14.82
N PRO A 194 13.96 4.00 15.68
CA PRO A 194 13.79 4.40 17.07
C PRO A 194 13.06 5.75 17.17
N THR A 195 12.09 5.83 18.08
CA THR A 195 11.34 7.06 18.35
C THR A 195 11.70 7.65 19.70
N THR A 196 11.80 8.98 19.77
CA THR A 196 11.95 9.74 21.00
C THR A 196 10.71 10.60 21.23
N THR A 197 10.44 10.96 22.49
CA THR A 197 9.35 11.90 22.82
C THR A 197 9.96 13.27 23.06
N LEU A 198 9.47 14.27 22.33
CA LEU A 198 9.87 15.67 22.45
C LEU A 198 9.16 16.33 23.64
N ASN A 199 9.65 17.51 24.05
CA ASN A 199 9.13 18.24 25.21
C ASN A 199 7.65 18.63 25.09
N ASP A 200 7.12 18.70 23.87
CA ASP A 200 5.71 18.99 23.56
C ASP A 200 4.82 17.73 23.54
N GLY A 201 5.39 16.56 23.85
CA GLY A 201 4.70 15.27 23.82
C GLY A 201 4.60 14.64 22.42
N CYS A 202 5.15 15.28 21.38
CA CYS A 202 5.22 14.67 20.06
C CYS A 202 6.24 13.53 20.03
N LYS A 203 5.94 12.47 19.28
CA LYS A 203 6.91 11.41 19.01
C LYS A 203 7.68 11.74 17.74
N ALA A 204 8.98 11.57 17.73
CA ALA A 204 9.84 11.91 16.61
C ALA A 204 10.87 10.81 16.32
N VAL A 205 11.22 10.65 15.05
CA VAL A 205 12.41 9.92 14.62
C VAL A 205 13.50 10.93 14.31
N THR A 206 14.68 10.69 14.87
CA THR A 206 15.85 11.53 14.67
C THR A 206 16.99 10.78 14.03
N VAL A 207 17.62 11.38 13.02
CA VAL A 207 18.85 10.88 12.39
C VAL A 207 19.87 12.01 12.41
N SER A 208 21.06 11.77 12.95
CA SER A 208 22.12 12.79 13.08
C SER A 208 21.62 14.10 13.72
N ASN A 209 20.86 13.99 14.81
CA ASN A 209 20.23 15.10 15.55
C ASN A 209 19.20 15.95 14.76
N ARG A 210 18.68 15.44 13.64
CA ARG A 210 17.59 16.07 12.89
C ARG A 210 16.33 15.21 12.95
N VAL A 211 15.18 15.86 13.20
CA VAL A 211 13.88 15.20 13.08
C VAL A 211 13.57 14.98 11.60
N ILE A 212 13.22 13.74 11.26
CA ILE A 212 12.88 13.34 9.88
C ILE A 212 11.41 12.91 9.75
N ALA A 213 10.80 12.48 10.86
CA ALA A 213 9.40 12.11 10.91
C ALA A 213 8.87 12.41 12.32
N LEU A 214 7.62 12.85 12.41
CA LEU A 214 6.98 13.11 13.69
C LEU A 214 5.50 12.74 13.68
N LYS A 215 4.99 12.39 14.86
CA LYS A 215 3.56 12.24 15.16
C LYS A 215 3.21 13.18 16.31
N CYS A 216 2.38 14.17 16.02
CA CYS A 216 1.81 15.08 17.01
C CYS A 216 0.29 14.91 17.09
N LYS A 217 -0.29 15.18 18.26
CA LYS A 217 -1.75 15.07 18.45
C LYS A 217 -2.55 15.99 17.50
N VAL A 218 -2.02 17.18 17.21
CA VAL A 218 -2.71 18.21 16.40
C VAL A 218 -2.45 18.04 14.90
N ARG A 219 -1.22 17.68 14.51
CA ARG A 219 -0.79 17.63 13.09
C ARG A 219 -0.75 16.23 12.50
N GLY A 220 -0.99 15.19 13.30
CA GLY A 220 -0.84 13.80 12.85
C GLY A 220 0.61 13.49 12.48
N TYR A 221 0.79 12.63 11.47
CA TYR A 221 2.08 12.22 10.94
C TYR A 221 2.58 13.20 9.87
N THR A 222 3.84 13.63 9.95
CA THR A 222 4.46 14.50 8.93
C THR A 222 5.97 14.27 8.81
N LEU A 223 6.48 14.52 7.61
CA LEU A 223 7.90 14.64 7.32
C LEU A 223 8.31 16.10 7.51
N ASP A 224 8.71 16.48 8.71
CA ASP A 224 9.15 17.86 8.94
C ASP A 224 10.36 17.93 9.87
N SER A 225 11.41 18.59 9.38
CA SER A 225 12.59 18.97 10.16
C SER A 225 12.40 20.33 10.85
N ARG A 226 11.34 21.07 10.51
CA ARG A 226 11.04 22.44 10.98
C ARG A 226 9.94 22.45 12.05
N CYS A 227 9.93 21.45 12.93
CA CYS A 227 9.11 21.57 14.13
C CYS A 227 9.61 22.82 14.92
N PRO A 228 8.79 23.87 15.09
CA PRO A 228 9.23 25.13 15.69
C PRO A 228 9.63 24.98 17.16
N PHE A 229 9.34 23.83 17.76
CA PHE A 229 9.66 23.49 19.14
C PHE A 229 11.00 22.74 19.29
N LEU A 230 11.75 22.50 18.20
CA LEU A 230 13.15 22.05 18.23
C LEU A 230 14.12 23.19 18.60
N VAL A 231 13.72 24.05 19.52
CA VAL A 231 14.62 25.03 20.13
C VAL A 231 15.57 24.26 21.04
N LYS A 232 16.76 23.94 20.50
CA LYS A 232 17.95 23.44 21.20
C LYS A 232 17.71 22.24 22.13
N ILE A 233 17.95 21.04 21.62
CA ILE A 233 18.53 19.98 22.46
C ILE A 233 20.01 20.35 22.65
N ASN A 234 20.28 21.34 23.49
CA ASN A 234 21.60 21.58 24.05
C ASN A 234 21.55 21.11 25.50
N GLY A 235 22.18 19.95 25.73
CA GLY A 235 22.57 19.41 27.03
C GLY A 235 23.77 18.52 26.79
#